data_AF-A0AA51M7R6-F1
#
_entry.id   AF-A0AA51M7R6-F1
#
_cell.length_a   1.000
_cell.length_b   1.000
_cell.length_c   1.000
_cell.angle_alpha   90.00
_cell.angle_beta   90.00
_cell.angle_gamma   90.00
#
_symmetry.space_group_name_H-M   'P 1'
#
loop_
_entity.id
_entity.type
_entity.pdbx_description
1 polymer ?
#
loop_
_entity_poly.entity_id
_entity_poly.type
_entity_poly.pdbx_seq_one_letter_code
_entity_poly.pdbx_strand_id
1 'polypeptide(L)' 'MILLALLLPVVMMAFLFAADALEDLIFPPPTVPEEETSGTVGATTTSP' A
#
# COMPACT_ATOMS: atom_id res chain seq x y z
N MET A 1 -24.27 21.23 13.48
CA MET A 1 -23.66 20.08 14.17
C MET A 1 -23.41 18.91 13.23
N ILE A 2 -24.36 18.51 12.37
CA ILE A 2 -24.18 17.37 11.44
C ILE A 2 -23.01 17.55 10.45
N LEU A 3 -22.74 18.79 10.02
CA LEU A 3 -21.62 19.10 9.14
C LEU A 3 -20.27 18.66 9.73
N LEU A 4 -20.06 18.88 11.03
CA LEU A 4 -18.83 18.45 11.71
C LEU A 4 -18.72 16.92 11.73
N ALA A 5 -19.83 16.24 12.02
CA ALA A 5 -19.89 14.79 12.08
C ALA A 5 -19.67 14.12 10.71
N LEU A 6 -20.01 14.81 9.61
CA LEU A 6 -19.74 14.35 8.24
C LEU A 6 -18.35 14.78 7.76
N LEU A 7 -17.86 15.94 8.21
CA LEU A 7 -16.55 16.47 7.80
C LEU A 7 -15.40 15.66 8.41
N LEU A 8 -15.50 15.29 9.68
CA LEU A 8 -14.46 14.54 10.39
C LEU A 8 -14.06 13.22 9.68
N PRO A 9 -14.99 12.31 9.31
CA PRO A 9 -14.63 11.08 8.62
C PRO A 9 -14.07 11.32 7.21
N VAL A 10 -14.57 12.33 6.48
CA VAL A 10 -14.06 12.68 5.15
C VAL A 10 -12.62 13.18 5.22
N VAL A 11 -12.33 14.08 6.18
CA VAL A 11 -10.97 14.59 6.40
C VAL A 11 -10.04 13.46 6.83
N MET A 12 -10.49 12.57 7.72
CA MET A 12 -9.69 11.43 8.15
C MET A 12 -9.33 10.51 6.98
N MET A 13 -10.31 10.16 6.13
CA MET A 13 -10.06 9.33 4.94
C MET A 13 -9.10 10.01 3.96
N ALA A 14 -9.27 11.31 3.70
CA ALA A 14 -8.38 12.07 2.83
C ALA A 14 -6.94 12.16 3.38
N PHE A 15 -6.80 12.34 4.70
CA PHE A 15 -5.50 12.40 5.36
C PHE A 15 -4.76 11.07 5.28
N LEU A 16 -5.44 9.96 5.56
CA LEU A 16 -4.84 8.62 5.49
C LEU A 16 -4.42 8.26 4.08
N PHE A 17 -5.26 8.57 3.08
CA PHE A 17 -4.90 8.40 1.67
C PHE A 17 -3.69 9.27 1.27
N ALA A 18 -3.65 10.53 1.71
CA ALA A 18 -2.52 11.40 1.42
C ALA A 18 -1.22 10.93 2.09
N ALA A 19 -1.30 10.34 3.28
CA ALA A 19 -0.15 9.76 3.97
C ALA A 19 0.39 8.52 3.25
N ASP A 20 -0.50 7.61 2.82
CA ASP A 20 -0.18 6.42 2.02
C ASP A 20 0.44 6.80 0.66
N ALA A 21 -0.16 7.76 -0.06
CA ALA A 21 0.39 8.28 -1.32
C ALA A 21 1.75 9.00 -1.11
N LEU A 22 1.92 9.69 0.01
CA LEU A 22 3.20 10.32 0.35
C LEU A 22 4.26 9.25 0.70
N GLU A 23 3.88 8.17 1.37
CA GLU A 23 4.76 7.03 1.65
C GLU A 23 5.27 6.42 0.34
N ASP A 24 4.40 6.16 -0.62
CA ASP A 24 4.79 5.67 -1.96
C ASP A 24 5.80 6.60 -2.66
N LEU A 25 5.67 7.91 -2.45
CA LEU A 25 6.58 8.91 -3.03
C LEU A 25 7.93 9.00 -2.30
N ILE A 26 7.93 8.87 -0.96
CA ILE A 26 9.15 9.01 -0.13
C ILE A 26 9.92 7.69 -0.04
N PHE A 27 9.20 6.57 -0.04
CA PHE A 27 9.72 5.22 0.12
C PHE A 27 9.30 4.38 -1.09
N PRO A 28 9.97 4.57 -2.24
CA PRO A 28 9.68 3.75 -3.40
C PRO A 28 9.81 2.27 -3.01
N PRO A 29 8.81 1.43 -3.35
CA PRO A 29 8.85 0.02 -3.02
C PRO A 29 10.14 -0.58 -3.61
N PRO A 30 10.83 -1.47 -2.87
CA PRO A 30 12.03 -2.09 -3.38
C PRO A 30 11.66 -2.81 -4.68
N THR A 31 12.18 -2.30 -5.80
CA THR A 31 12.04 -2.93 -7.11
C THR A 31 12.72 -4.29 -7.01
N VAL A 32 11.96 -5.36 -6.83
CA VAL A 32 12.43 -6.71 -7.12
C VAL A 32 12.75 -6.67 -8.60
N PRO A 33 14.01 -6.90 -9.02
CA PRO A 33 14.32 -6.97 -10.43
C PRO A 33 13.42 -8.05 -11.04
N GLU A 34 12.53 -7.65 -11.95
CA GLU A 34 11.83 -8.60 -12.81
C GLU A 34 12.89 -9.26 -13.67
N GLU A 35 13.44 -10.38 -13.22
CA GLU A 35 13.99 -11.35 -14.17
C GLU A 35 12.81 -11.84 -14.99
N GLU A 36 12.87 -11.53 -16.29
CA GLU A 36 12.05 -12.11 -17.34
C GLU A 36 11.83 -13.61 -17.11
N THR A 37 10.65 -14.03 -16.65
CA THR A 37 10.13 -15.36 -16.98
C THR A 37 8.72 -15.56 -16.46
N SER A 38 7.81 -15.79 -17.41
CA SER A 38 6.53 -16.44 -17.16
C SER A 38 6.73 -17.74 -16.36
N GLY A 39 6.04 -17.85 -15.22
CA GLY A 39 5.70 -19.12 -14.61
C GLY A 39 6.73 -19.68 -13.63
N THR A 40 6.39 -19.69 -12.34
CA THR A 40 6.59 -20.86 -11.46
C THR A 40 5.93 -20.62 -10.10
N VAL A 41 4.80 -21.32 -9.92
CA VAL A 41 4.41 -22.12 -8.75
C VAL A 41 4.92 -21.63 -7.39
N GLY A 42 3.97 -21.12 -6.60
CA GLY A 42 4.12 -20.99 -5.16
C GLY A 42 4.34 -22.34 -4.47
N ALA A 43 4.90 -22.27 -3.27
CA ALA A 43 5.20 -23.37 -2.35
C ALA A 43 6.43 -24.20 -2.69
N THR A 44 7.61 -23.60 -2.58
CA THR A 44 8.83 -24.36 -2.26
C THR A 44 8.96 -24.49 -0.74
N THR A 45 8.64 -25.71 -0.34
CA THR A 45 8.93 -26.44 0.89
C THR A 45 10.24 -26.12 1.63
N THR A 46 10.21 -26.44 2.94
CA THR A 46 11.33 -26.99 3.76
C THR A 46 12.25 -26.00 4.48
N SER A 47 12.22 -26.04 5.83
CA SER A 47 13.29 -26.60 6.70
C SER A 47 13.25 -26.01 8.12
N PRO A 48 13.83 -26.66 9.14
CA PRO A 48 13.91 -28.10 9.48
C PRO A 48 12.84 -28.55 10.51
#